data_AF-A0AAW2FPI4-F1
#
_entry.id   AF-A0AAW2FPI4-F1
#
_cell.length_a   1.000
_cell.length_b   1.000
_cell.length_c   1.000
_cell.angle_alpha   90.00
_cell.angle_beta   90.00
_cell.angle_gamma   90.00
#
_symmetry.space_group_name_H-M   'P 1'
#
loop_
_entity.id
_entity.type
_entity.pdbx_description
1 polymer ?
#
loop_
_entity_poly.entity_id
_entity_poly.type
_entity_poly.pdbx_seq_one_letter_code
_entity_poly.pdbx_strand_id
1 'polypeptide(L)'
;MLHLIIVCYTGQKLMDESENIFHRAYAAEWYNFSPRLKSLLVIICHKSFVPAKVTAGDLFPLSMEVFATVLRTSGSYFTTLLSLKA
;
A
#
# COMPACT_ATOMS: atom_id res chain seq x y z
N MET A 1 6.27 12.31 13.62
CA MET A 1 5.01 12.13 12.88
C MET A 1 5.11 12.56 11.42
N LEU A 2 5.70 13.71 11.08
CA LEU A 2 5.87 14.16 9.68
C LEU A 2 6.60 13.14 8.78
N HIS A 3 7.72 12.56 9.23
CA HIS A 3 8.39 11.51 8.44
C HIS A 3 7.52 10.27 8.26
N LEU A 4 6.82 9.84 9.30
CA LEU A 4 5.97 8.64 9.26
C LEU A 4 4.79 8.83 8.29
N ILE A 5 4.13 10.00 8.31
CA ILE A 5 3.03 10.27 7.38
C ILE A 5 3.52 10.32 5.93
N ILE A 6 4.68 10.91 5.65
CA ILE A 6 5.25 10.96 4.30
C ILE A 6 5.50 9.54 3.80
N VAL A 7 6.17 8.71 4.62
CA VAL A 7 6.54 7.33 4.24
C VAL A 7 5.32 6.42 4.09
N CYS A 8 4.34 6.51 5.01
CA CYS A 8 3.10 5.73 4.91
C CYS A 8 2.23 6.19 3.74
N TYR A 9 2.21 7.49 3.42
CA TYR A 9 1.48 8.02 2.28
C TYR A 9 2.09 7.57 0.95
N THR A 10 3.41 7.64 0.82
CA THR A 10 4.09 7.18 -0.39
C THR A 10 3.96 5.66 -0.57
N GLY A 11 4.05 4.89 0.52
CA GLY A 11 3.81 3.45 0.50
C GLY A 11 2.39 3.10 0.08
N GLN A 12 1.39 3.79 0.62
CA GLN A 12 -0.02 3.61 0.22
C GLN A 12 -0.23 3.93 -1.26
N LYS A 13 0.26 5.10 -1.73
CA LYS A 13 0.12 5.51 -3.13
C LYS A 13 0.75 4.49 -4.09
N LEU A 14 1.90 3.92 -3.72
CA LEU A 14 2.55 2.89 -4.53
C LEU A 14 1.71 1.61 -4.62
N MET A 15 1.10 1.19 -3.50
CA MET A 15 0.19 0.05 -3.49
C MET A 15 -1.04 0.29 -4.36
N ASP A 16 -1.66 1.46 -4.23
CA ASP A 16 -2.85 1.83 -5.00
C ASP A 16 -2.57 1.88 -6.51
N GLU A 17 -1.43 2.44 -6.93
CA GLU A 17 -1.02 2.45 -8.34
C GLU A 17 -0.68 1.05 -8.87
N SER A 18 -0.09 0.19 -8.04
CA SER A 18 0.17 -1.22 -8.40
C SER A 18 -1.14 -1.96 -8.71
N GLU A 19 -2.19 -1.74 -7.92
CA GLU A 19 -3.52 -2.31 -8.14
C GLU A 19 -4.20 -1.67 -9.37
N ASN A 20 -4.01 -0.37 -9.59
CA ASN A 20 -4.53 0.33 -10.77
C ASN A 20 -4.01 -0.27 -12.08
N ILE A 21 -2.72 -0.62 -12.13
CA ILE A 21 -2.12 -1.30 -13.29
C ILE A 21 -2.86 -2.60 -13.61
N PHE A 22 -3.21 -3.40 -12.61
CA PHE A 22 -3.99 -4.62 -12.80
C PHE A 22 -5.35 -4.32 -13.44
N HIS A 23 -6.11 -3.37 -12.86
CA HIS A 23 -7.42 -3.01 -13.37
C HIS A 23 -7.37 -2.50 -14.82
N ARG A 24 -6.38 -1.67 -15.14
CA ARG A 24 -6.20 -1.14 -16.50
C ARG A 24 -5.76 -2.21 -17.50
N ALA A 25 -4.89 -3.12 -17.10
CA ALA A 25 -4.48 -4.25 -17.93
C ALA A 25 -5.65 -5.22 -18.18
N TYR A 26 -6.50 -5.45 -17.17
CA TYR A 26 -7.69 -6.28 -17.30
C TYR A 26 -8.77 -5.65 -18.19
N ALA A 27 -8.96 -4.33 -18.09
CA ALA A 27 -9.91 -3.57 -18.89
C ALA A 27 -9.48 -3.36 -20.35
N ALA A 28 -8.23 -3.69 -20.71
CA ALA A 28 -7.76 -3.60 -22.08
C ALA A 28 -8.46 -4.64 -22.96
N GLU A 29 -8.59 -4.35 -24.27
CA GLU A 29 -9.11 -5.31 -25.27
C GLU A 29 -8.10 -6.43 -25.56
N TRP A 30 -7.69 -7.16 -24.53
CA TRP A 30 -6.62 -8.16 -24.57
C TRP A 30 -6.87 -9.26 -25.60
N TYR A 31 -8.13 -9.50 -25.98
CA TYR A 31 -8.51 -10.46 -27.01
C TYR A 31 -8.00 -10.05 -28.40
N ASN A 32 -7.86 -8.75 -28.69
CA ASN A 32 -7.33 -8.21 -29.94
C ASN A 32 -5.78 -8.20 -30.01
N PHE A 33 -5.10 -8.57 -28.92
CA PHE A 33 -3.64 -8.49 -28.85
C PHE A 33 -2.95 -9.65 -29.56
N SER A 34 -1.72 -9.39 -30.05
CA SER A 34 -0.84 -10.44 -30.58
C SER A 34 -0.52 -11.48 -29.51
N PRO A 35 -0.20 -12.74 -29.88
CA PRO A 35 0.13 -13.79 -28.91
C PRO A 35 1.23 -13.38 -27.92
N ARG A 36 2.25 -12.66 -28.40
CA ARG A 36 3.34 -12.13 -27.58
C ARG A 36 2.86 -11.13 -26.54
N LEU A 37 1.96 -10.23 -26.91
CA LEU A 37 1.43 -9.20 -26.02
C LEU A 37 0.48 -9.80 -24.98
N LYS A 38 -0.31 -10.82 -25.35
CA LYS A 38 -1.13 -11.59 -24.41
C LYS A 38 -0.28 -12.26 -23.34
N SER A 39 0.81 -12.93 -23.71
CA SER A 39 1.74 -13.52 -22.73
C SER A 39 2.35 -12.47 -21.81
N LEU A 40 2.72 -11.30 -22.34
CA LEU A 40 3.25 -10.21 -21.52
C LEU A 40 2.20 -9.67 -20.54
N LEU A 41 0.95 -9.52 -20.97
CA LEU A 41 -0.14 -9.04 -20.14
C LEU A 41 -0.44 -9.99 -18.98
N VAL A 42 -0.37 -11.30 -19.20
CA VAL A 42 -0.48 -12.30 -18.13
C VAL A 42 0.62 -12.13 -17.08
N ILE A 43 1.87 -11.90 -17.51
CA ILE A 43 3.00 -11.65 -16.60
C ILE A 43 2.76 -10.37 -15.80
N ILE A 44 2.32 -9.29 -16.45
CA ILE A 44 2.01 -8.02 -15.78
C ILE A 44 0.91 -8.24 -14.74
N CYS A 45 -0.24 -8.80 -15.14
CA CYS A 45 -1.35 -9.06 -14.22
C CYS A 45 -0.92 -9.93 -13.03
N HIS A 46 -0.13 -10.99 -13.27
CA HIS A 46 0.38 -11.84 -12.20
C HIS A 46 1.30 -11.07 -11.23
N LYS A 47 2.17 -10.19 -11.75
CA LYS A 47 3.04 -9.35 -10.94
C LYS A 47 2.28 -8.27 -10.17
N SER A 48 1.25 -7.67 -10.78
CA SER A 48 0.38 -6.67 -10.15
C SER A 48 -0.50 -7.26 -9.05
N PHE A 49 -0.85 -8.54 -9.14
CA PHE A 49 -1.64 -9.26 -8.14
C PHE A 49 -0.89 -9.46 -6.82
N VAL A 50 0.45 -9.40 -6.86
CA VAL A 50 1.27 -9.25 -5.66
C VAL A 50 1.40 -7.75 -5.44
N PRO A 51 0.57 -7.13 -4.57
CA PRO A 51 0.67 -5.71 -4.32
C PRO A 51 2.11 -5.40 -3.92
N ALA A 52 2.67 -4.32 -4.50
CA ALA A 52 3.99 -3.81 -4.15
C ALA A 52 3.97 -3.28 -2.70
N LYS A 53 3.92 -4.20 -1.76
CA LYS A 53 3.89 -3.93 -0.33
C LYS A 53 5.29 -3.56 0.09
N VAL A 54 5.51 -2.28 0.33
CA VAL A 54 6.74 -1.83 0.99
C VAL A 54 6.55 -2.08 2.47
N THR A 55 7.27 -3.05 3.02
CA THR A 55 7.27 -3.37 4.44
C THR A 55 8.41 -2.64 5.16
N ALA A 56 8.12 -2.05 6.31
CA ALA A 56 9.12 -1.57 7.25
C ALA A 56 9.72 -2.77 7.98
N GLY A 57 10.95 -3.16 7.60
CA GLY A 57 11.70 -4.25 8.23
C GLY A 57 10.97 -5.60 8.20
N ASP A 58 10.17 -5.87 7.16
CA ASP A 58 9.30 -7.05 7.02
C ASP A 58 8.21 -7.24 8.09
N LEU A 59 8.03 -6.27 8.99
CA LEU A 59 7.08 -6.39 10.09
C LEU A 59 5.75 -5.69 9.79
N PHE A 60 5.78 -4.51 9.16
CA PHE A 60 4.59 -3.69 8.95
C PHE A 60 4.52 -3.14 7.53
N PRO A 61 3.40 -3.29 6.81
CA PRO A 61 3.21 -2.60 5.53
C PRO A 61 3.16 -1.09 5.78
N LEU A 62 3.86 -0.32 4.95
CA LEU A 62 3.83 1.14 4.99
C LEU A 62 2.50 1.65 4.40
N SER A 63 1.43 1.52 5.17
CA SER A 63 0.08 1.92 4.80
C SER A 63 -0.44 3.06 5.70
N MET A 64 -1.47 3.75 5.22
CA MET A 64 -2.14 4.79 6.02
C MET A 64 -2.83 4.21 7.27
N GLU A 65 -3.21 2.92 7.22
CA GLU A 65 -3.78 2.19 8.35
C GLU A 65 -2.77 2.05 9.51
N VAL A 66 -1.51 1.72 9.20
CA VAL A 66 -0.43 1.66 10.20
C VAL A 66 -0.18 3.03 10.80
N PHE A 67 -0.14 4.07 9.98
CA PHE A 67 0.00 5.45 10.47
C PHE A 67 -1.12 5.83 11.44
N ALA A 68 -2.38 5.57 11.07
CA ALA A 68 -3.53 5.84 11.93
C ALA A 68 -3.45 5.07 13.27
N THR A 69 -2.98 3.83 13.23
CA THR A 69 -2.78 2.99 14.42
C THR A 69 -1.71 3.58 15.34
N VAL A 70 -0.56 3.98 14.79
CA VAL A 70 0.51 4.64 15.57
C VAL A 70 0.04 5.95 16.19
N LEU A 71 -0.73 6.76 15.47
CA LEU A 71 -1.31 8.00 15.98
C LEU A 71 -2.27 7.74 17.15
N ARG A 72 -3.21 6.80 16.99
CA ARG A 72 -4.17 6.46 18.06
C ARG A 72 -3.44 5.98 19.31
N THR A 73 -2.50 5.06 19.15
CA THR A 73 -1.71 4.52 20.27
C THR A 73 -0.90 5.61 20.97
N SER A 74 -0.28 6.53 20.22
CA SER A 74 0.44 7.68 20.78
C SER A 74 -0.47 8.60 21.59
N GLY A 75 -1.67 8.89 21.07
CA GLY A 75 -2.70 9.67 21.78
C GLY A 75 -3.19 8.97 23.05
N SER A 76 -3.43 7.66 22.99
CA SER A 76 -3.81 6.86 24.16
C SER A 76 -2.73 6.90 25.24
N TYR A 77 -1.46 6.71 24.89
CA TYR A 77 -0.35 6.82 25.86
C TYR A 77 -0.24 8.20 26.47
N PHE A 78 -0.45 9.25 25.67
CA PHE A 78 -0.45 10.62 26.18
C PHE A 78 -1.57 10.83 27.21
N THR A 79 -2.79 10.38 26.90
CA THR A 79 -3.93 10.48 27.81
C THR A 79 -3.72 9.65 29.09
N THR A 80 -3.22 8.42 28.98
CA THR A 80 -2.97 7.58 30.17
C THR A 80 -1.92 8.19 31.09
N LEU A 81 -0.85 8.75 30.54
CA LEU A 81 0.17 9.46 31.32
C LEU A 81 -0.36 10.73 31.98
N LEU A 82 -1.25 11.47 31.30
CA LEU A 82 -1.92 12.63 31.91
C LEU A 82 -2.81 12.20 33.08
N SER A 83 -3.61 11.15 32.91
CA SER A 83 -4.48 10.63 33.96
C SER A 83 -3.71 10.05 35.16
N LEU A 84 -2.49 9.56 34.95
CA LEU A 84 -1.63 9.06 36.03
C LEU A 84 -0.91 10.18 36.80
N LYS A 85 -0.82 11.36 36.20
CA LYS A 85 -0.17 12.54 36.79
C LYS A 85 -1.18 13.44 37.54
N ALA A 86 -2.47 13.22 37.35
CA ALA A 86 -3.56 13.80 38.14
C ALA A 86 -3.80 12.99 39.42
#